data_AF-A0A938X9R2-F1
#
_entry.id   AF-A0A938X9R2-F1
#
_cell.length_a   1.000
_cell.length_b   1.000
_cell.length_c   1.000
_cell.angle_alpha   90.00
_cell.angle_beta   90.00
_cell.angle_gamma   90.00
#
_symmetry.space_group_name_H-M   'P 1'
#
loop_
_entity.id
_entity.type
_entity.pdbx_description
1 polymer ?
#
loop_
_entity_poly.entity_id
_entity_poly.type
_entity_poly.pdbx_seq_one_letter_code
_entity_poly.pdbx_strand_id
1 'polypeptide(L)' 'MGPYEYRVEKIDGDYAWLVRTDIVSDESMMVARALLPLDIEEGSALLWENFSYSLKM' A
#
# COMPACT_ATOMS: atom_id res chain seq x y z
N MET A 1 8.32 13.48 4.27
CA MET A 1 6.85 13.28 4.40
C MET A 1 6.61 11.79 4.49
N GLY A 2 5.81 11.32 5.44
CA GLY A 2 5.91 9.94 5.96
C GLY A 2 6.95 9.85 7.10
N PRO A 3 7.25 8.65 7.63
CA PRO A 3 6.79 7.34 7.15
C PRO A 3 5.34 7.01 7.51
N TYR A 4 4.62 6.33 6.61
CA TYR A 4 3.30 5.73 6.85
C TYR A 4 3.30 4.26 6.43
N GLU A 5 2.55 3.43 7.13
CA GLU A 5 2.54 1.99 6.89
C GLU A 5 1.21 1.57 6.29
N TYR A 6 1.27 0.72 5.28
CA TYR A 6 0.08 0.21 4.61
C TYR A 6 0.15 -1.31 4.46
N ARG A 7 -1.01 -1.92 4.28
CA ARG A 7 -1.17 -3.30 3.84
C ARG A 7 -2.01 -3.33 2.57
N VAL A 8 -1.58 -4.10 1.59
CA VAL A 8 -2.38 -4.40 0.40
C VAL A 8 -3.54 -5.30 0.84
N GLU A 9 -4.77 -4.83 0.73
CA GLU A 9 -5.96 -5.58 1.10
C GLU A 9 -6.50 -6.41 -0.07
N LYS A 10 -6.57 -5.80 -1.26
CA LYS A 10 -7.09 -6.42 -2.47
C LYS A 10 -6.33 -5.93 -3.71
N ILE A 11 -6.14 -6.80 -4.70
CA ILE A 11 -5.69 -6.43 -6.04
C ILE A 11 -6.80 -6.76 -7.05
N ASP A 12 -7.16 -5.80 -7.91
CA ASP A 12 -8.14 -5.99 -8.98
C ASP A 12 -7.69 -5.26 -10.25
N GLY A 13 -7.20 -6.03 -11.23
CA GLY A 13 -6.64 -5.49 -12.47
C GLY A 13 -5.45 -4.56 -12.23
N ASP A 14 -5.58 -3.30 -12.62
CA ASP A 14 -4.53 -2.27 -12.50
C ASP A 14 -4.59 -1.48 -11.19
N TYR A 15 -5.48 -1.85 -10.27
CA TYR A 15 -5.68 -1.18 -8.99
C TYR A 15 -5.43 -2.10 -7.79
N ALA A 16 -5.01 -1.49 -6.69
CA ALA A 16 -4.86 -2.12 -5.38
C ALA A 16 -5.56 -1.27 -4.31
N TRP A 17 -6.15 -1.92 -3.32
CA TRP A 17 -6.72 -1.29 -2.13
C TRP A 17 -5.70 -1.39 -1.00
N LEU A 18 -5.32 -0.24 -0.44
CA LEU A 18 -4.36 -0.15 0.66
C LEU A 18 -5.09 0.30 1.93
N VAL A 19 -4.88 -0.43 3.01
CA VAL A 19 -5.34 -0.01 4.35
C VAL A 19 -4.13 0.49 5.12
N ARG A 20 -4.25 1.65 5.76
CA ARG A 20 -3.19 2.23 6.59
C ARG A 20 -3.11 1.51 7.93
N THR A 21 -1.92 1.06 8.34
CA THR A 21 -1.72 0.19 9.51
C THR A 21 -1.00 0.86 10.68
N ASP A 22 -0.40 2.03 10.50
CA ASP A 22 0.21 2.81 11.59
C ASP A 22 -0.80 3.61 12.43
N ILE A 23 -2.08 3.59 12.02
CA ILE A 23 -3.21 4.17 12.75
C ILE A 23 -4.38 3.19 12.76
N VAL A 24 -5.36 3.41 13.62
CA VAL A 24 -6.64 2.69 13.55
C VAL A 24 -7.46 3.28 12.41
N SER A 25 -7.53 2.57 11.29
CA SER A 25 -8.30 2.94 10.11
C SER A 25 -8.83 1.69 9.44
N ASP A 26 -10.14 1.66 9.16
CA ASP A 26 -10.77 0.65 8.31
C ASP A 26 -11.02 1.20 6.89
N GLU A 27 -10.55 2.42 6.61
CA GLU A 27 -10.68 3.02 5.27
C GLU A 27 -9.58 2.51 4.34
N SER A 28 -10.03 1.92 3.23
CA SER A 28 -9.17 1.49 2.12
C SER A 28 -8.97 2.61 1.11
N MET A 29 -7.73 2.85 0.68
CA MET A 29 -7.40 3.75 -0.43
C MET A 29 -7.19 2.95 -1.71
N MET A 30 -7.80 3.38 -2.82
CA MET A 30 -7.56 2.79 -4.13
C MET A 30 -6.35 3.46 -4.80
N VAL A 31 -5.37 2.65 -5.20
CA VAL A 31 -4.10 3.10 -5.79
C VAL A 31 -3.81 2.33 -7.07
N ALA A 32 -3.32 3.01 -8.10
CA ALA A 32 -2.88 2.34 -9.33
C ALA A 32 -1.60 1.53 -9.07
N ARG A 33 -1.55 0.27 -9.52
CA ARG A 33 -0.38 -0.62 -9.34
C ARG A 33 0.89 -0.10 -9.99
N ALA A 34 0.78 0.74 -11.02
CA ALA A 34 1.91 1.39 -11.66
C ALA A 34 2.73 2.29 -10.70
N LEU A 35 2.16 2.67 -9.56
CA LEU A 35 2.81 3.46 -8.50
C LEU A 35 3.39 2.60 -7.37
N LEU A 36 3.20 1.28 -7.42
CA LEU A 36 3.57 0.34 -6.38
C LEU A 36 4.77 -0.52 -6.85
N PRO A 37 5.50 -1.14 -5.92
CA PRO A 37 6.49 -2.16 -6.28
C PRO A 37 5.85 -3.28 -7.12
N LEU A 38 6.61 -3.84 -8.06
CA LEU A 38 6.10 -4.87 -8.97
C LEU A 38 5.74 -6.19 -8.24
N ASP A 39 6.45 -6.48 -7.15
CA ASP A 39 6.36 -7.75 -6.42
C ASP A 39 5.33 -7.71 -5.27
N ILE A 40 4.34 -6.81 -5.33
CA ILE A 40 3.28 -6.78 -4.31
C ILE A 40 2.26 -7.90 -4.53
N GLU A 41 1.74 -8.40 -3.42
CA GLU A 41 0.64 -9.37 -3.34
C GLU A 41 -0.41 -8.88 -2.32
N GLU A 42 -1.59 -9.49 -2.32
CA GLU A 42 -2.55 -9.28 -1.24
C GLU A 42 -1.91 -9.69 0.10
N GLY A 43 -1.99 -8.80 1.09
CA GLY A 43 -1.31 -8.96 2.38
C GLY A 43 0.09 -8.35 2.45
N SER A 44 0.71 -7.92 1.34
CA SER A 44 2.02 -7.26 1.39
C SER A 44 2.00 -6.02 2.26
N ALA A 45 3.03 -5.87 3.09
CA ALA A 45 3.27 -4.68 3.89
C ALA A 45 4.07 -3.66 3.06
N LEU A 46 3.62 -2.42 3.07
CA LEU A 46 4.22 -1.31 2.34
C LEU A 46 4.61 -0.19 3.28
N LEU A 47 5.74 0.44 2.99
CA LEU A 47 6.14 1.71 3.57
C LEU A 47 5.93 2.80 2.52
N TRP A 48 5.22 3.86 2.89
CA TRP A 48 5.16 5.07 2.09
C TRP A 48 6.04 6.16 2.71
N GLU A 49 6.97 6.68 1.92
CA GLU A 49 7.81 7.81 2.29
C GLU A 49 8.18 8.62 1.05
N ASN A 50 8.12 9.96 1.16
CA ASN A 50 8.54 10.89 0.10
C ASN A 50 7.92 10.57 -1.28
N PHE A 51 6.60 10.37 -1.30
CA PHE A 51 5.82 10.08 -2.52
C PHE A 51 6.13 8.74 -3.21
N SER A 52 6.80 7.81 -2.52
CA SER A 52 7.12 6.48 -3.04
C SER A 52 6.68 5.37 -2.09
N TYR A 53 6.28 4.24 -2.66
CA TYR A 53 6.00 3.01 -1.92
C TYR A 53 7.15 2.02 -2.06
N SER A 54 7.51 1.35 -0.96
CA SER A 54 8.45 0.23 -0.94
C SER A 54 7.90 -0.94 -0.14
N LEU A 55 8.34 -2.16 -0.47
CA LEU A 55 8.02 -3.35 0.33
C LEU A 55 8.70 -3.26 1.70
N LYS A 56 7.91 -3.48 2.75
CA LYS A 56 8.40 -3.55 4.12
C LYS A 56 8.76 -5.02 4.42
N MET A 57 10.07 -5.29 4.55
CA MET A 57 10.63 -6.59 4.97
C MET A 57 10.49 -6.80 6.48
#